data_AF-A0A3B8JY93-F1
#
_entry.id   AF-A0A3B8JY93-F1
#
_cell.length_a   1.000
_cell.length_b   1.000
_cell.length_c   1.000
_cell.angle_alpha   90.00
_cell.angle_beta   90.00
_cell.angle_gamma   90.00
#
_symmetry.space_group_name_H-M   'P 1'
#
loop_
_entity.id
_entity.type
_entity.pdbx_description
1 polymer ?
#
loop_
_entity_poly.entity_id
_entity_poly.type
_entity_poly.pdbx_seq_one_letter_code
_entity_poly.pdbx_strand_id
1 'polypeptide(L)' 'SYIREQPQEEYKLIIGTDSHSHFNAEITFVTAVIIHRVGKGGRYFYYREKHFFVQSLRQRIFYETSLSLDVAGRIT' A
#
# COMPACT_ATOMS: atom_id res chain seq x y z
N SER A 1 -3.63 15.98 13.95
CA SER A 1 -3.94 15.08 12.82
C SER A 1 -3.59 15.80 11.53
N TYR A 2 -2.82 15.16 10.63
CA TYR A 2 -2.12 15.83 9.51
C TYR A 2 -3.04 16.64 8.57
N ILE A 3 -4.20 16.09 8.20
CA ILE A 3 -5.16 16.76 7.32
C ILE A 3 -5.80 17.96 8.02
N ARG A 4 -6.05 17.85 9.34
CA ARG A 4 -6.65 18.94 10.14
C ARG A 4 -5.73 20.15 10.29
N GLU A 5 -4.43 20.01 10.03
CA GLU A 5 -3.49 21.15 10.06
C GLU A 5 -3.78 22.14 8.93
N GLN A 6 -4.21 21.67 7.76
CA GLN A 6 -4.57 22.53 6.61
C GLN A 6 -5.73 21.89 5.82
N PRO A 7 -6.98 21.99 6.30
CA PRO A 7 -8.12 21.28 5.71
C PRO A 7 -8.58 21.83 4.35
N GLN A 8 -8.16 23.04 3.98
CA GLN A 8 -8.52 23.71 2.71
C GLN A 8 -7.63 23.28 1.53
N GLU A 9 -6.59 22.50 1.79
CA GLU A 9 -5.67 22.03 0.76
C GLU A 9 -6.22 20.79 0.05
N GLU A 10 -5.77 20.56 -1.19
CA GLU A 10 -6.09 19.34 -1.91
C GLU A 10 -5.20 18.18 -1.41
N TYR A 11 -5.83 17.08 -1.03
CA TYR A 11 -5.16 15.86 -0.60
C TYR A 11 -5.51 14.69 -1.52
N LYS A 12 -4.51 13.87 -1.85
CA LYS A 12 -4.66 12.61 -2.56
C LYS A 12 -4.26 11.48 -1.62
N LEU A 13 -5.18 10.54 -1.39
CA LEU A 13 -4.90 9.28 -0.70
C LEU A 13 -4.58 8.22 -1.73
N ILE A 14 -3.41 7.59 -1.61
CA ILE A 14 -2.99 6.50 -2.49
C ILE A 14 -2.70 5.29 -1.60
N ILE A 15 -3.32 4.17 -1.93
CA ILE A 15 -3.12 2.89 -1.26
C ILE A 15 -2.78 1.87 -2.33
N GLY A 16 -1.73 1.10 -2.12
CA GLY A 16 -1.34 0.06 -3.06
C GLY A 16 -0.37 -0.92 -2.43
N THR A 17 -0.43 -2.16 -2.90
CA THR A 17 0.48 -3.22 -2.52
C THR A 17 1.27 -3.67 -3.73
N ASP A 18 2.58 -3.82 -3.55
CA ASP A 18 3.49 -4.42 -4.53
C ASP A 18 4.16 -5.65 -3.94
N SER A 19 4.58 -6.60 -4.78
CA SER A 19 5.22 -7.83 -4.34
C SER A 19 6.56 -8.07 -5.01
N HIS A 20 7.56 -8.48 -4.22
CA HIS A 20 8.89 -8.82 -4.70
C HIS A 20 9.25 -10.25 -4.35
N SER A 21 9.66 -11.02 -5.36
CA SER A 21 10.09 -12.41 -5.21
C SER A 21 11.57 -12.50 -4.86
N HIS A 22 11.91 -13.26 -3.82
CA HIS A 22 13.30 -13.57 -3.45
C HIS A 22 13.69 -14.99 -3.90
N PHE A 23 15.00 -15.26 -3.94
CA PHE A 23 15.61 -16.49 -4.45
C PHE A 23 15.12 -17.80 -3.78
N ASN A 24 14.44 -17.74 -2.63
CA ASN A 24 14.00 -18.91 -1.84
C ASN A 24 12.49 -19.17 -1.88
N ALA A 25 11.79 -18.79 -2.96
CA ALA A 25 10.33 -18.88 -3.08
C ALA A 25 9.54 -18.09 -1.99
N GLU A 26 10.22 -17.15 -1.34
CA GLU A 26 9.63 -16.16 -0.45
C GLU A 26 9.20 -14.95 -1.30
N ILE A 27 7.96 -14.48 -1.10
CA ILE A 27 7.47 -13.24 -1.67
C ILE A 27 7.23 -12.25 -0.55
N THR A 28 7.84 -11.08 -0.64
CA THR A 28 7.55 -9.96 0.25
C THR A 28 6.47 -9.09 -0.39
N PHE A 29 5.37 -8.87 0.30
CA PHE A 29 4.35 -7.89 -0.06
C PHE A 29 4.58 -6.62 0.75
N VAL A 30 4.51 -5.47 0.08
CA VAL A 30 4.69 -4.16 0.67
C VAL A 30 3.46 -3.32 0.37
N THR A 31 2.69 -3.00 1.40
CA THR A 31 1.54 -2.10 1.27
C THR A 31 1.94 -0.69 1.66
N ALA A 32 1.74 0.28 0.77
CA ALA A 32 1.97 1.69 1.00
C ALA A 32 0.64 2.43 1.22
N VAL A 33 0.63 3.35 2.19
CA VAL A 33 -0.44 4.33 2.42
C VAL A 33 0.18 5.72 2.33
N ILE A 34 -0.22 6.48 1.32
CA ILE A 34 0.38 7.77 1.00
C ILE A 34 -0.69 8.85 1.06
N ILE A 35 -0.44 9.87 1.88
CA ILE A 35 -1.25 11.08 1.97
C ILE A 35 -0.43 12.20 1.33
N HIS A 36 -0.73 12.51 0.07
CA HIS A 36 -0.06 13.56 -0.70
C HIS A 36 -0.87 14.86 -0.63
N ARG A 37 -0.28 15.92 -0.06
CA ARG A 37 -0.81 17.30 -0.14
C ARG A 37 -0.28 17.94 -1.41
N VAL A 38 -1.17 18.26 -2.34
CA VAL A 38 -0.79 18.70 -3.70
C VAL A 38 0.08 19.95 -3.63
N GLY A 39 1.27 19.89 -4.24
CA GLY A 39 2.23 20.99 -4.25
C GLY A 39 3.03 21.20 -2.96
N LYS A 40 2.81 20.40 -1.91
CA LYS A 40 3.45 20.57 -0.59
C LYS A 40 4.05 19.29 -0.01
N GLY A 41 4.17 18.23 -0.83
CA GLY A 41 4.70 16.93 -0.42
C GLY A 41 3.67 16.05 0.31
N GLY A 42 4.10 15.04 1.04
CA GLY A 42 3.18 14.09 1.65
C GLY A 42 3.79 13.27 2.78
N ARG A 43 2.94 12.47 3.42
CA ARG A 43 3.35 11.46 4.40
C ARG A 43 3.12 10.09 3.79
N TYR A 44 4.09 9.20 3.95
CA TYR A 44 4.01 7.82 3.49
C TYR A 44 4.22 6.88 4.67
N PHE A 45 3.39 5.84 4.71
CA PHE A 45 3.52 4.73 5.63
C PHE A 45 3.62 3.47 4.79
N TYR A 46 4.40 2.50 5.25
CA TYR A 46 4.48 1.21 4.58
C TYR A 46 4.44 0.10 5.62
N TYR A 47 3.86 -1.02 5.22
CA TYR A 47 3.84 -2.26 5.96
C TYR A 47 4.39 -3.36 5.07
N ARG A 48 5.20 -4.26 5.65
CA ARG A 48 5.81 -5.39 4.94
C ARG A 48 5.36 -6.69 5.56
N GLU A 49 4.97 -7.64 4.72
CA GLU A 49 4.68 -9.00 5.14
C GLU A 49 5.34 -10.00 4.17
N LYS A 50 5.65 -11.19 4.69
CA LYS A 50 6.34 -12.25 3.95
C LYS A 50 5.42 -13.44 3.80
N HIS A 51 5.32 -13.96 2.58
CA HIS A 51 4.55 -15.15 2.25
C HIS A 51 5.40 -16.17 1.54
N PHE A 52 5.17 -17.43 1.88
CA PHE A 52 5.75 -18.58 1.19
C PHE A 52 4.71 -19.18 0.24
N PHE A 53 5.17 -19.84 -0.82
CA PHE A 53 4.31 -20.65 -1.72
C PHE A 53 3.29 -19.89 -2.58
N VAL A 54 3.50 -18.60 -2.86
CA VAL A 54 2.73 -17.91 -3.90
C VAL A 54 3.35 -18.27 -5.27
N GLN A 55 2.68 -19.14 -6.02
CA GLN A 55 3.30 -19.83 -7.16
C GLN A 55 3.06 -19.17 -8.52
N SER A 56 1.98 -18.40 -8.68
CA SER A 56 1.61 -17.82 -9.98
C SER A 56 1.50 -16.29 -9.96
N LEU A 57 1.82 -15.65 -11.09
CA LEU A 57 1.61 -14.21 -11.30
C LEU A 57 0.16 -13.81 -11.03
N ARG A 58 -0.80 -14.62 -11.45
CA ARG A 58 -2.23 -14.38 -11.21
C ARG A 58 -2.53 -14.30 -9.73
N GLN A 59 -2.06 -15.25 -8.93
CA GLN A 59 -2.24 -15.22 -7.46
C GLN A 59 -1.60 -13.97 -6.84
N ARG A 60 -0.42 -13.56 -7.31
CA ARG A 60 0.24 -12.34 -6.84
C ARG A 60 -0.60 -11.09 -7.10
N ILE A 61 -1.07 -10.91 -8.33
CA ILE A 61 -1.92 -9.76 -8.71
C ILE A 61 -3.20 -9.73 -7.87
N PHE A 62 -3.87 -10.88 -7.70
CA PHE A 62 -5.07 -10.95 -6.86
C PHE A 62 -4.77 -10.62 -5.40
N TYR A 63 -3.65 -11.10 -4.88
CA TYR A 63 -3.28 -10.89 -3.49
C TYR A 63 -2.83 -9.45 -3.20
N GLU A 64 -2.05 -8.83 -4.10
CA GLU A 64 -1.74 -7.40 -4.06
C GLU A 64 -3.01 -6.55 -4.02
N THR A 65 -3.97 -6.89 -4.89
CA THR A 65 -5.25 -6.18 -4.97
C THR A 65 -6.07 -6.36 -3.70
N SER A 66 -6.16 -7.59 -3.16
CA SER A 66 -6.90 -7.84 -1.92
C SER A 66 -6.30 -7.11 -0.73
N LEU A 67 -4.96 -7.13 -0.57
CA LEU A 67 -4.28 -6.40 0.49
C LEU A 67 -4.51 -4.89 0.39
N SER A 68 -4.50 -4.34 -0.83
CA SER A 68 -4.79 -2.92 -1.08
C SER A 68 -6.22 -2.55 -0.66
N LEU A 69 -7.20 -3.38 -1.05
CA LEU A 69 -8.62 -3.18 -0.72
C LEU A 69 -8.88 -3.32 0.79
N ASP A 70 -8.28 -4.32 1.43
CA ASP A 70 -8.42 -4.55 2.87
C ASP A 70 -7.93 -3.35 3.68
N VAL A 71 -6.79 -2.76 3.28
CA VAL A 71 -6.26 -1.55 3.93
C VAL A 71 -7.15 -0.34 3.65
N ALA A 72 -7.65 -0.18 2.42
CA ALA A 72 -8.58 0.90 2.09
C ALA A 72 -9.87 0.83 2.93
N GLY A 73 -10.42 -0.37 3.13
CA GLY A 73 -11.62 -0.60 3.94
C GLY A 73 -11.44 -0.34 5.43
N ARG A 74 -10.20 -0.34 5.96
CA ARG A 74 -9.90 -0.01 7.36
C ARG A 74 -9.72 1.49 7.61
N ILE A 75 -9.44 2.25 6.56
CA ILE A 75 -9.11 3.70 6.64
C ILE A 75 -10.34 4.57 6.31
N THR A 76 -11.36 3.98 5.67
CA THR A 76 -12.64 4.62 5.33
C THR A 76 -13.62 4.50 6.49
#